data_AF-A0A4Q3XVI0-F1
#
_entry.id   AF-A0A4Q3XVI0-F1
#
_cell.length_a   1.000
_cell.length_b   1.000
_cell.length_c   1.000
_cell.angle_alpha   90.00
_cell.angle_beta   90.00
_cell.angle_gamma   90.00
#
_symmetry.space_group_name_H-M   'P 1'
#
loop_
_entity.id
_entity.type
_entity.pdbx_description
1 polymer ?
#
loop_
_entity_poly.entity_id
_entity_poly.type
_entity_poly.pdbx_seq_one_letter_code
_entity_poly.pdbx_strand_id
1 'polypeptide(L)'
;MSWFCRRVPRVPDWPARMTAPVAAAYMGISEGSFLARFGPFGVKEGANKLWAKVQLDSHVAKQFGLPQFPGAPAEEADSWADYR
;
A
#
# COMPACT_ATOMS: atom_id res chain seq x y z
N MET A 1 16.41 -24.40 27.55
CA MET A 1 16.45 -23.56 26.32
C MET A 1 15.39 -22.48 26.44
N SER A 2 15.78 -21.24 26.75
CA SER A 2 14.84 -20.11 26.78
C SER A 2 14.69 -19.54 25.37
N TRP A 3 13.49 -19.66 24.81
CA TRP A 3 13.12 -19.07 23.54
C TRP A 3 13.04 -17.55 23.72
N PHE A 4 14.04 -16.83 23.22
CA PHE A 4 13.94 -15.38 23.08
C PHE A 4 12.93 -15.07 21.98
N CYS A 5 11.69 -14.75 22.38
CA CYS A 5 10.75 -14.05 21.52
C CYS A 5 11.35 -12.67 21.18
N ARG A 6 12.09 -12.59 20.07
CA ARG A 6 12.60 -11.33 19.52
C ARG A 6 11.39 -10.47 19.18
N ARG A 7 11.14 -9.43 19.97
CA ARG A 7 10.10 -8.43 19.69
C ARG A 7 10.40 -7.85 18.31
N VAL A 8 9.55 -8.14 17.33
CA VAL A 8 9.65 -7.55 15.98
C VAL A 8 9.58 -6.04 16.18
N PRO A 9 10.59 -5.26 15.75
CA PRO A 9 10.52 -3.80 15.83
C PRO A 9 9.25 -3.37 15.11
N ARG A 10 8.46 -2.48 15.74
CA ARG A 10 7.30 -1.87 15.08
C ARG A 10 7.76 -1.38 13.72
N VAL A 11 7.14 -1.90 12.66
CA VAL A 11 7.34 -1.42 11.29
C VAL A 11 7.13 0.10 11.30
N PRO A 12 7.91 0.86 10.51
CA PRO A 12 7.72 2.30 10.43
C PRO A 12 6.26 2.60 10.08
N ASP A 13 5.67 3.59 10.75
CA ASP A 13 4.37 4.11 10.39
C ASP A 13 4.47 4.71 8.99
N TRP A 14 4.07 3.92 8.00
CA TRP A 14 4.11 4.31 6.61
C TRP A 14 3.07 5.42 6.36
N PRO A 15 3.42 6.45 5.58
CA PRO A 15 2.50 7.56 5.35
C PRO A 15 1.23 7.08 4.64
N ALA A 16 0.10 7.72 4.96
CA ALA A 16 -1.19 7.37 4.36
C ALA A 16 -1.18 7.50 2.83
N ARG A 17 -0.39 8.45 2.30
CA ARG A 17 -0.15 8.69 0.87
C ARG A 17 1.35 8.68 0.59
N MET A 18 1.75 7.96 -0.45
CA MET A 18 3.14 7.72 -0.83
C MET A 18 3.43 8.26 -2.22
N THR A 19 4.62 8.82 -2.41
CA THR A 19 5.18 9.10 -3.74
C THR A 19 5.71 7.81 -4.37
N ALA A 20 5.98 7.83 -5.67
CA ALA A 20 6.48 6.67 -6.43
C ALA A 20 7.68 5.94 -5.76
N PRO A 21 8.75 6.63 -5.30
CA PRO A 21 9.88 5.94 -4.66
C PRO A 21 9.50 5.29 -3.32
N VAL A 22 8.63 5.91 -2.54
CA VAL A 22 8.18 5.37 -1.24
C VAL A 22 7.25 4.17 -1.45
N ALA A 23 6.34 4.26 -2.42
CA ALA A 23 5.43 3.17 -2.77
C ALA A 23 6.18 1.97 -3.37
N ALA A 24 7.22 2.22 -4.17
CA ALA A 24 8.09 1.17 -4.70
C ALA A 24 8.85 0.46 -3.57
N ALA A 25 9.42 1.22 -2.62
CA ALA A 25 10.06 0.68 -1.43
C ALA A 25 9.08 -0.13 -0.56
N TYR A 26 7.85 0.36 -0.40
CA TYR A 26 6.78 -0.34 0.32
C TYR A 26 6.48 -1.72 -0.30
N MET A 27 6.40 -1.76 -1.62
CA MET A 27 6.12 -2.98 -2.38
C MET A 27 7.37 -3.87 -2.58
N GLY A 28 8.55 -3.43 -2.15
CA GLY A 28 9.80 -4.16 -2.30
C GLY A 28 10.27 -4.32 -3.76
N ILE A 29 9.94 -3.39 -4.65
CA ILE A 29 10.28 -3.44 -6.08
C ILE A 29 10.96 -2.14 -6.55
N SER A 30 11.59 -2.18 -7.73
CA SER A 30 12.17 -0.98 -8.34
C SER A 30 11.08 0.03 -8.75
N GLU A 31 11.39 1.32 -8.72
CA GLU A 31 10.44 2.38 -9.07
C GLU A 31 9.91 2.23 -10.50
N GLY A 32 10.75 1.88 -11.47
CA GLY A 32 10.32 1.65 -12.85
C GLY A 32 9.32 0.49 -12.98
N SER A 33 9.59 -0.63 -12.27
CA SER A 33 8.64 -1.76 -12.23
C SER A 33 7.34 -1.40 -11.51
N PHE A 34 7.43 -0.58 -10.46
CA PHE A 34 6.27 -0.06 -9.76
C PHE A 34 5.42 0.82 -10.68
N LEU A 35 6.01 1.80 -11.35
CA LEU A 35 5.30 2.70 -12.26
C LEU A 35 4.70 1.97 -13.46
N ALA A 36 5.37 0.95 -14.00
CA ALA A 36 4.83 0.15 -15.11
C ALA A 36 3.55 -0.61 -14.71
N ARG A 37 3.44 -1.07 -13.46
CA ARG A 37 2.30 -1.88 -12.97
C ARG A 37 1.22 -1.03 -12.29
N PHE A 38 1.65 -0.09 -11.45
CA PHE A 38 0.80 0.69 -10.55
C PHE A 38 0.65 2.16 -10.99
N GLY A 39 1.36 2.58 -12.04
CA GLY A 39 1.30 3.94 -12.61
C GLY A 39 -0.09 4.46 -12.97
N PRO A 40 -0.99 3.61 -13.54
CA PRO A 40 -2.38 3.99 -13.81
C PRO A 40 -3.25 4.15 -12.55
N PHE A 41 -2.84 3.53 -11.44
CA PHE A 41 -3.62 3.47 -10.21
C PHE A 41 -3.31 4.63 -9.25
N GLY A 42 -2.27 5.42 -9.52
CA GLY A 42 -1.91 6.58 -8.70
C GLY A 42 -2.81 7.78 -8.96
N VAL A 43 -3.18 8.48 -7.90
CA VAL A 43 -3.94 9.74 -7.97
C VAL A 43 -2.99 10.89 -8.22
N LYS A 44 -3.29 11.72 -9.23
CA LYS A 44 -2.49 12.91 -9.54
C LYS A 44 -2.89 14.06 -8.62
N GLU A 45 -1.99 14.48 -7.73
CA GLU A 45 -2.11 15.70 -6.93
C GLU A 45 -1.05 16.70 -7.38
N GLY A 46 -1.48 17.74 -8.11
CA GLY A 46 -0.60 18.74 -8.70
C GLY A 46 0.37 18.12 -9.71
N ALA A 47 1.67 18.25 -9.43
CA ALA A 47 2.75 17.71 -10.26
C ALA A 47 3.10 16.24 -9.95
N ASN A 48 2.65 15.71 -8.80
CA ASN A 48 3.03 14.38 -8.33
C ASN A 48 1.89 13.37 -8.48
N LYS A 49 2.25 12.10 -8.69
CA LYS A 49 1.33 10.98 -8.48
C LYS A 49 1.55 10.40 -7.08
N LEU A 50 0.45 10.16 -6.38
CA LEU A 50 0.43 9.61 -5.04
C LEU A 50 -0.37 8.32 -5.01
N TRP A 51 0.04 7.40 -4.15
CA TRP A 51 -0.64 6.12 -3.90
C TRP A 51 -1.04 6.03 -2.44
N ALA A 52 -2.27 5.60 -2.18
CA ALA A 52 -2.73 5.38 -0.82
C ALA A 52 -2.21 4.03 -0.31
N LYS A 53 -1.80 3.96 0.96
CA LYS A 53 -1.35 2.70 1.57
C LYS A 53 -2.42 1.61 1.49
N VAL A 54 -3.68 1.96 1.79
CA VAL A 54 -4.83 1.03 1.76
C VAL A 54 -5.04 0.40 0.37
N GLN A 55 -4.80 1.18 -0.68
CA GLN A 55 -4.88 0.72 -2.05
C GLN A 55 -3.78 -0.30 -2.35
N LEU A 56 -2.53 0.00 -1.98
CA LEU A 56 -1.40 -0.91 -2.16
C LEU A 56 -1.59 -2.20 -1.34
N ASP A 57 -2.05 -2.10 -0.10
CA ASP A 57 -2.39 -3.24 0.75
C ASP A 57 -3.41 -4.17 0.10
N SER A 58 -4.42 -3.60 -0.57
CA SER A 58 -5.41 -4.37 -1.31
C SER A 58 -4.81 -5.12 -2.51
N HIS A 59 -3.82 -4.54 -3.19
CA HIS A 59 -3.10 -5.22 -4.27
C HIS A 59 -2.21 -6.35 -3.74
N VAL A 60 -1.52 -6.12 -2.61
CA VAL A 60 -0.71 -7.16 -1.95
C VAL A 60 -1.61 -8.32 -1.50
N ALA A 61 -2.74 -8.04 -0.85
CA ALA A 61 -3.67 -9.07 -0.40
C ALA A 61 -4.15 -9.96 -1.57
N LYS A 62 -4.49 -9.35 -2.72
CA LYS A 62 -4.88 -10.09 -3.93
C LYS A 62 -3.74 -10.94 -4.50
N GLN A 63 -2.50 -10.45 -4.47
CA GLN A 63 -1.34 -11.19 -4.98
C GLN A 63 -0.99 -12.41 -4.14
N PHE A 64 -1.09 -12.30 -2.82
CA PHE A 64 -0.70 -13.36 -1.90
C PHE A 64 -1.89 -14.23 -1.42
N GLY A 65 -3.10 -13.98 -1.94
CA GLY A 65 -4.31 -14.70 -1.51
C GLY A 65 -4.61 -14.55 -0.03
N LEU A 66 -4.16 -13.44 0.58
CA LEU A 66 -4.33 -13.22 2.01
C LEU A 66 -5.78 -12.78 2.28
N PRO A 67 -6.42 -13.30 3.35
CA PRO A 67 -7.66 -12.71 3.82
C PRO A 67 -7.38 -11.24 4.13
N GLN A 68 -8.16 -10.33 3.53
CA GLN A 68 -8.07 -8.92 3.85
C GLN A 68 -8.34 -8.76 5.35
N PHE A 69 -7.30 -8.48 6.14
CA PHE A 69 -7.44 -8.32 7.58
C PHE A 69 -8.24 -7.03 7.84
N PRO A 70 -9.34 -7.11 8.61
CA PRO A 70 -10.15 -5.94 8.96
C PRO A 70 -9.39 -5.14 10.02
N GLY A 71 -8.51 -4.26 9.54
CA GLY A 71 -7.73 -3.32 10.35
C GLY A 71 -7.35 -2.06 9.57
N ALA A 72 -7.53 -2.05 8.25
CA ALA A 72 -7.78 -0.82 7.52
C ALA A 72 -9.25 -0.43 7.77
N PRO A 73 -9.58 0.83 8.10
CA PRO A 73 -10.97 1.26 8.27
C PRO A 73 -11.74 0.90 7.00
N ALA A 74 -12.63 -0.07 7.12
CA ALA A 74 -13.32 -0.74 6.03
C ALA A 74 -14.61 -0.01 5.59
N GLU A 75 -14.73 1.29 5.85
CA GLU A 75 -15.97 2.03 5.61
C GLU A 75 -15.99 2.84 4.31
N GLU A 76 -14.91 2.90 3.53
CA GLU A 76 -14.86 3.72 2.29
C GLU A 76 -14.31 3.00 1.04
N ALA A 77 -14.33 1.66 1.03
CA ALA A 77 -13.92 0.91 -0.16
C ALA A 77 -15.04 0.79 -1.21
N ASP A 78 -16.30 1.07 -0.85
CA ASP A 78 -17.47 0.96 -1.75
C ASP A 78 -17.84 2.31 -2.44
N SER A 79 -17.16 3.41 -2.11
CA SER A 79 -17.54 4.76 -2.58
C SER A 79 -16.75 5.30 -3.78
N TRP A 80 -15.90 4.49 -4.43
CA TRP A 80 -15.08 4.97 -5.56
C TRP A 80 -15.79 4.87 -6.93
N ALA A 81 -16.99 4.28 -6.98
CA ALA A 81 -17.80 4.24 -8.20
C ALA A 81 -18.57 5.55 -8.47
N ASP A 82 -18.61 6.48 -7.51
CA ASP A 82 -19.48 7.68 -7.56
C ASP A 82 -18.82 8.96 -8.12
N TYR A 83 -17.56 8.89 -8.58
CA TYR A 83 -16.86 10.05 -9.18
C TYR A 83 -16.53 9.86 -10.66
N ARG A 84 -17.53 9.47 -11.45
CA ARG A 84 -17.48 9.48 -12.93
C ARG A 84 -18.31 10.62 -13.50
#